data_AF-A0A8X7C2K8-F1
#
_entry.id   AF-A0A8X7C2K8-F1
#
_cell.length_a   1.000
_cell.length_b   1.000
_cell.length_c   1.000
_cell.angle_alpha   90.00
_cell.angle_beta   90.00
_cell.angle_gamma   90.00
#
_symmetry.space_group_name_H-M   'P 1'
#
loop_
_entity.id
_entity.type
_entity.pdbx_description
1 polymer ?
#
loop_
_entity_poly.entity_id
_entity_poly.type
_entity_poly.pdbx_seq_one_letter_code
_entity_poly.pdbx_strand_id
1 'polypeptide(L)'
;MASQVCDKEVENLAVADANNHLGIHLYKLLAKEDRNVFFSPFSISTALAMLFLELTVKLLKKCEMFLEYFKAHIQEVDFVNENEKAVKQINEWVNEKTRNMIPELLDSLDPATVLVILNAVYFKGFWLHKFNEKHTFLQYFYNNGDEDNYKQVDMMHLKENFLYVEKESYKALELPYKGEDISMLILLPNTKDGLSNLENSLNSTFIQDLKQGMRKRKVEVALPKFRLEYSKSLKQQFQSLGMNKIFNAEAHLDGINDSKQLLVSEIVHKAVLIVNEEGSEAAAATAVVMMRCSLLMCPEFIVDHPFLFVIYNSKNNLIYFMGRVDEL
;
A
#
# COMPACT_ATOMS: atom_id res chain seq x y z
N MET A 1 10.30 2.56 -34.54
CA MET A 1 9.28 2.00 -33.62
C MET A 1 9.90 1.05 -32.60
N ALA A 2 10.78 0.11 -32.97
CA ALA A 2 11.42 -0.79 -31.99
C ALA A 2 12.36 -0.10 -30.97
N SER A 3 13.10 0.95 -31.36
CA SER A 3 13.99 1.69 -30.43
C SER A 3 13.23 2.48 -29.36
N GLN A 4 12.17 3.19 -29.75
CA GLN A 4 11.30 3.94 -28.83
C GLN A 4 10.51 3.05 -27.85
N VAL A 5 10.24 1.79 -28.21
CA VAL A 5 9.60 0.83 -27.30
C VAL A 5 10.62 0.31 -26.27
N CYS A 6 11.85 -0.01 -26.72
CA CYS A 6 12.94 -0.43 -25.84
C CYS A 6 13.32 0.66 -24.83
N ASP A 7 13.45 1.92 -25.27
CA ASP A 7 13.80 3.05 -24.39
C ASP A 7 12.72 3.31 -23.33
N LYS A 8 11.43 3.21 -23.70
CA LYS A 8 10.30 3.36 -22.76
C LYS A 8 10.22 2.22 -21.75
N GLU A 9 10.51 0.98 -22.15
CA GLU A 9 10.54 -0.16 -21.24
C GLU A 9 11.68 -0.02 -20.20
N VAL A 10 12.85 0.45 -20.62
CA VAL A 10 13.99 0.72 -19.73
C VAL A 10 13.72 1.90 -18.79
N GLU A 11 13.12 3.00 -19.27
CA GLU A 11 12.70 4.12 -18.40
C GLU A 11 11.60 3.72 -17.40
N ASN A 12 10.62 2.91 -17.83
CA ASN A 12 9.55 2.42 -16.95
C ASN A 12 10.09 1.55 -15.81
N LEU A 13 11.13 0.75 -16.07
CA LEU A 13 11.84 -0.02 -15.04
C LEU A 13 12.54 0.90 -14.04
N ALA A 14 13.20 1.97 -14.51
CA ALA A 14 13.89 2.92 -13.63
C ALA A 14 12.93 3.66 -12.66
N VAL A 15 11.74 4.06 -13.13
CA VAL A 15 10.73 4.72 -12.27
C VAL A 15 10.14 3.73 -11.26
N ALA A 16 9.86 2.49 -11.69
CA ALA A 16 9.38 1.45 -10.78
C ALA A 16 10.40 1.15 -9.69
N ASP A 17 11.68 1.01 -10.06
CA ASP A 17 12.77 0.75 -9.11
C ASP A 17 12.95 1.89 -8.11
N ALA A 18 12.88 3.15 -8.56
CA ALA A 18 12.95 4.32 -7.69
C ALA A 18 11.78 4.37 -6.69
N ASN A 19 10.55 4.14 -7.16
CA ASN A 19 9.37 4.07 -6.31
C ASN A 19 9.46 2.92 -5.29
N ASN A 20 9.92 1.75 -5.72
CA ASN A 20 10.08 0.59 -4.86
C ASN A 20 11.14 0.84 -3.79
N HIS A 21 12.27 1.46 -4.16
CA HIS A 21 13.30 1.84 -3.21
C HIS A 21 12.78 2.82 -2.16
N LEU A 22 12.07 3.89 -2.57
CA LEU A 22 11.41 4.80 -1.62
C LEU A 22 10.43 4.04 -0.71
N GLY A 23 9.60 3.17 -1.29
CA GLY A 23 8.62 2.40 -0.53
C GLY A 23 9.25 1.53 0.54
N ILE A 24 10.34 0.82 0.23
CA ILE A 24 11.00 -0.05 1.22
C ILE A 24 11.69 0.75 2.31
N HIS A 25 12.34 1.87 1.98
CA HIS A 25 12.94 2.75 3.00
C HIS A 25 11.87 3.35 3.91
N LEU A 26 10.78 3.86 3.34
CA LEU A 26 9.67 4.41 4.11
C LEU A 26 9.03 3.33 4.99
N TYR A 27 8.80 2.13 4.45
CA TYR A 27 8.30 0.99 5.21
C TYR A 27 9.19 0.70 6.43
N LYS A 28 10.52 0.65 6.26
CA LYS A 28 11.46 0.40 7.37
C LYS A 28 11.44 1.48 8.44
N LEU A 29 11.05 2.70 8.11
CA LEU A 29 10.86 3.78 9.10
C LEU A 29 9.54 3.60 9.84
N LEU A 30 8.44 3.39 9.11
CA LEU A 30 7.10 3.22 9.69
C LEU A 30 6.99 1.95 10.55
N ALA A 31 7.62 0.85 10.13
CA ALA A 31 7.67 -0.42 10.84
C ALA A 31 8.40 -0.36 12.19
N LYS A 32 9.15 0.71 12.48
CA LYS A 32 9.76 0.92 13.81
C LYS A 32 8.81 1.57 14.81
N GLU A 33 7.78 2.25 14.31
CA GLU A 33 6.87 3.06 15.14
C GLU A 33 5.51 2.40 15.32
N ASP A 34 4.97 1.79 14.28
CA ASP A 34 3.58 1.35 14.24
C ASP A 34 3.50 -0.17 14.02
N ARG A 35 2.62 -0.87 14.75
CA ARG A 35 2.43 -2.33 14.63
C ARG A 35 1.89 -2.72 13.25
N ASN A 36 0.67 -2.28 12.94
CA ASN A 36 0.14 -2.39 11.59
C ASN A 36 0.60 -1.21 10.75
N VAL A 37 1.05 -1.50 9.52
CA VAL A 37 1.49 -0.48 8.57
C VAL A 37 0.78 -0.75 7.26
N PHE A 38 0.22 0.29 6.63
CA PHE A 38 -0.30 0.20 5.27
C PHE A 38 -0.22 1.55 4.59
N PHE A 39 0.48 1.65 3.46
CA PHE A 39 0.62 2.90 2.73
C PHE A 39 0.84 2.67 1.25
N SER A 40 0.71 3.73 0.45
CA SER A 40 0.98 3.71 -0.99
C SER A 40 2.23 4.52 -1.34
N PRO A 41 3.39 3.87 -1.58
CA PRO A 41 4.59 4.58 -2.02
C PRO A 41 4.38 5.29 -3.36
N PHE A 42 3.60 4.68 -4.26
CA PHE A 42 3.27 5.27 -5.56
C PHE A 42 2.50 6.59 -5.43
N SER A 43 1.50 6.61 -4.56
CA SER A 43 0.69 7.80 -4.33
C SER A 43 1.49 8.89 -3.61
N ILE A 44 2.30 8.54 -2.62
CA ILE A 44 3.19 9.48 -1.92
C ILE A 44 4.23 10.08 -2.88
N SER A 45 4.88 9.25 -3.70
CA SER A 45 5.83 9.71 -4.73
C SER A 45 5.16 10.70 -5.68
N THR A 46 3.92 10.41 -6.09
CA THR A 46 3.15 11.28 -6.98
C THR A 46 2.84 12.63 -6.32
N ALA A 47 2.39 12.63 -5.05
CA ALA A 47 2.12 13.86 -4.29
C ALA A 47 3.37 14.74 -4.14
N LEU A 48 4.52 14.14 -3.86
CA LEU A 48 5.79 14.85 -3.75
C LEU A 48 6.30 15.36 -5.10
N ALA A 49 6.12 14.59 -6.18
CA ALA A 49 6.47 15.03 -7.52
C ALA A 49 5.62 16.24 -7.96
N MET A 50 4.32 16.26 -7.62
CA MET A 50 3.46 17.42 -7.86
C MET A 50 3.97 18.66 -7.12
N LEU A 51 4.31 18.52 -5.83
CA LEU A 51 4.94 19.61 -5.07
C LEU A 51 6.21 20.09 -5.79
N PHE A 52 7.12 19.17 -6.14
CA PHE A 52 8.39 19.55 -6.77
C PHE A 52 8.24 20.28 -8.11
N LEU A 53 7.26 19.88 -8.92
CA LEU A 53 6.96 20.54 -10.19
C LEU A 53 6.45 21.97 -9.98
N GLU A 54 5.62 22.20 -8.96
CA GLU A 54 5.17 23.53 -8.60
C GLU A 54 6.30 24.41 -8.09
N LEU A 55 7.30 23.83 -7.41
CA LEU A 55 8.48 24.56 -6.92
C LEU A 55 9.43 25.02 -8.03
N THR A 56 9.60 24.22 -9.06
CA THR A 56 10.63 24.43 -10.08
C THR A 56 10.17 25.26 -11.26
N VAL A 57 8.86 25.32 -11.51
CA VAL A 57 8.29 26.07 -12.61
C VAL A 57 7.18 26.94 -12.04
N LYS A 58 7.30 28.27 -12.19
CA LYS A 58 6.22 29.25 -11.88
C LYS A 58 5.01 29.03 -12.80
N LEU A 59 4.36 27.87 -12.67
CA LEU A 59 3.32 27.33 -13.56
C LEU A 59 1.92 27.83 -13.19
N LEU A 60 1.80 28.64 -12.12
CA LEU A 60 0.52 29.09 -11.56
C LEU A 60 -0.44 29.73 -12.56
N LYS A 61 0.04 30.24 -13.70
CA LYS A 61 -0.84 30.82 -14.74
C LYS A 61 -1.29 29.87 -15.84
N LYS A 62 -0.90 28.59 -15.86
CA LYS A 62 -1.24 27.64 -16.95
C LYS A 62 -1.56 26.19 -16.53
N CYS A 63 -1.71 25.90 -15.24
CA CYS A 63 -1.79 24.51 -14.74
C CYS A 63 -3.18 24.00 -14.30
N GLU A 64 -4.30 24.60 -14.75
CA GLU A 64 -5.62 23.96 -14.58
C GLU A 64 -5.63 22.55 -15.18
N MET A 65 -5.02 22.37 -16.36
CA MET A 65 -4.88 21.05 -16.99
C MET A 65 -4.06 20.06 -16.16
N PHE A 66 -3.04 20.52 -15.43
CA PHE A 66 -2.19 19.65 -14.60
C PHE A 66 -2.99 19.10 -13.41
N LEU A 67 -3.72 19.97 -12.72
CA LEU A 67 -4.61 19.57 -11.63
C LEU A 67 -5.72 18.65 -12.14
N GLU A 68 -6.22 18.88 -13.35
CA GLU A 68 -7.20 18.01 -14.00
C GLU A 68 -6.63 16.61 -14.29
N TYR A 69 -5.40 16.51 -14.81
CA TYR A 69 -4.75 15.21 -15.09
C TYR A 69 -4.55 14.37 -13.83
N PHE A 70 -4.09 14.99 -12.74
CA PHE A 70 -3.88 14.30 -11.47
C PHE A 70 -5.14 14.20 -10.61
N LYS A 71 -6.24 14.83 -11.04
CA LYS A 71 -7.46 15.04 -10.25
C LYS A 71 -7.14 15.61 -8.85
N ALA A 72 -6.10 16.43 -8.78
CA ALA A 72 -5.64 17.08 -7.58
C ALA A 72 -6.47 18.35 -7.34
N HIS A 73 -6.62 18.73 -6.07
CA HIS A 73 -7.33 19.94 -5.67
C HIS A 73 -6.42 20.79 -4.81
N ILE A 74 -6.26 22.06 -5.18
CA ILE A 74 -5.57 23.07 -4.39
C ILE A 74 -6.65 24.02 -3.87
N GLN A 75 -6.62 24.28 -2.57
CA GLN A 75 -7.55 25.18 -1.92
C GLN A 75 -6.78 26.11 -0.99
N GLU A 76 -6.99 27.41 -1.15
CA GLU A 76 -6.52 28.41 -0.19
C GLU A 76 -7.51 28.48 0.97
N VAL A 77 -7.00 28.39 2.20
CA VAL A 77 -7.81 28.40 3.41
C VAL A 77 -7.17 29.26 4.48
N ASP A 78 -7.99 30.01 5.22
CA ASP A 78 -7.55 30.72 6.42
C ASP A 78 -7.52 29.74 7.61
N PHE A 79 -6.37 29.10 7.82
CA PHE A 79 -6.17 28.17 8.93
C PHE A 79 -6.23 28.84 10.31
N VAL A 80 -6.12 30.17 10.40
CA VAL A 80 -6.14 30.91 11.67
C VAL A 80 -7.57 31.16 12.13
N ASN A 81 -8.44 31.64 11.23
CA ASN A 81 -9.80 32.04 11.58
C ASN A 81 -10.87 30.99 11.20
N GLU A 82 -10.60 30.13 10.21
CA GLU A 82 -11.55 29.16 9.66
C GLU A 82 -11.09 27.70 9.81
N ASN A 83 -10.23 27.39 10.79
CA ASN A 83 -9.62 26.06 10.96
C ASN A 83 -10.63 24.89 10.97
N GLU A 84 -11.67 24.96 11.80
CA GLU A 84 -12.67 23.89 11.92
C GLU A 84 -13.43 23.69 10.60
N LYS A 85 -13.75 24.79 9.92
CA LYS A 85 -14.41 24.76 8.61
C LYS A 85 -13.49 24.17 7.54
N ALA A 86 -12.19 24.48 7.59
CA ALA A 86 -11.17 23.90 6.72
C ALA A 86 -11.11 22.37 6.87
N VAL A 87 -10.97 21.88 8.10
CA VAL A 87 -10.90 20.44 8.42
C VAL A 87 -12.16 19.73 7.93
N LYS A 88 -13.33 20.32 8.18
CA LYS A 88 -14.60 19.76 7.72
C LYS A 88 -14.69 19.66 6.19
N GLN A 89 -14.33 20.73 5.47
CA GLN A 89 -14.32 20.74 4.01
C GLN A 89 -13.36 19.69 3.43
N ILE A 90 -12.17 19.56 4.03
CA ILE A 90 -11.19 18.54 3.66
C ILE A 90 -11.78 17.14 3.84
N ASN A 91 -12.35 16.84 5.00
CA ASN A 91 -12.93 15.52 5.29
C ASN A 91 -14.12 15.22 4.35
N GLU A 92 -14.99 16.19 4.08
CA GLU A 92 -16.09 16.03 3.11
C GLU A 92 -15.57 15.72 1.70
N TRP A 93 -14.55 16.45 1.23
CA TRP A 93 -13.94 16.20 -0.07
C TRP A 93 -13.30 14.81 -0.15
N VAL A 94 -12.53 14.41 0.87
CA VAL A 94 -11.91 13.08 0.93
C VAL A 94 -12.98 11.98 0.95
N ASN A 95 -14.03 12.15 1.75
CA ASN A 95 -15.14 11.21 1.84
C ASN A 95 -15.81 11.03 0.47
N GLU A 96 -16.07 12.12 -0.26
CA GLU A 96 -16.63 12.07 -1.61
C GLU A 96 -15.69 11.35 -2.59
N LYS A 97 -14.41 11.76 -2.65
CA LYS A 97 -13.44 11.20 -3.61
C LYS A 97 -13.09 9.75 -3.33
N THR A 98 -13.19 9.33 -2.07
CA THR A 98 -12.96 7.94 -1.65
C THR A 98 -14.25 7.12 -1.62
N ARG A 99 -15.39 7.64 -2.11
CA ARG A 99 -16.69 6.93 -2.13
C ARG A 99 -17.11 6.40 -0.76
N ASN A 100 -16.87 7.19 0.27
CA ASN A 100 -17.12 6.88 1.68
C ASN A 100 -16.22 5.83 2.33
N MET A 101 -15.09 5.48 1.68
CA MET A 101 -14.12 4.54 2.26
C MET A 101 -13.22 5.18 3.31
N ILE A 102 -13.03 6.51 3.22
CA ILE A 102 -12.26 7.33 4.15
C ILE A 102 -13.13 8.52 4.57
N PRO A 103 -13.97 8.36 5.61
CA PRO A 103 -14.90 9.41 6.03
C PRO A 103 -14.20 10.61 6.67
N GLU A 104 -13.07 10.37 7.31
CA GLU A 104 -12.30 11.38 8.02
C GLU A 104 -10.81 11.18 7.71
N LEU A 105 -10.14 12.24 7.28
CA LEU A 105 -8.70 12.27 7.02
C LEU A 105 -7.94 12.95 8.16
N LEU A 106 -8.50 14.04 8.68
CA LEU A 106 -7.89 14.89 9.70
C LEU A 106 -8.86 15.08 10.85
N ASP A 107 -8.36 14.93 12.08
CA ASP A 107 -9.13 15.25 13.28
C ASP A 107 -9.02 16.75 13.61
N SER A 108 -7.82 17.32 13.45
CA SER A 108 -7.53 18.74 13.72
C SER A 108 -6.29 19.21 12.94
N LEU A 109 -6.12 20.52 12.79
CA LEU A 109 -4.93 21.15 12.23
C LEU A 109 -4.45 22.28 13.14
N ASP A 110 -3.13 22.44 13.26
CA ASP A 110 -2.55 23.58 13.99
C ASP A 110 -2.90 24.90 13.27
N PRO A 111 -3.44 25.93 13.94
CA PRO A 111 -3.67 27.24 13.34
C PRO A 111 -2.42 27.92 12.74
N ALA A 112 -1.22 27.54 13.19
CA ALA A 112 0.05 27.99 12.61
C ALA A 112 0.43 27.29 11.29
N THR A 113 -0.43 26.38 10.81
CA THR A 113 -0.27 25.67 9.54
C THR A 113 -0.26 26.63 8.36
N VAL A 114 0.71 26.45 7.47
CA VAL A 114 0.89 27.26 6.26
C VAL A 114 0.52 26.45 5.01
N LEU A 115 1.08 25.25 4.87
CA LEU A 115 0.81 24.36 3.74
C LEU A 115 0.75 22.91 4.23
N VAL A 116 -0.30 22.18 3.84
CA VAL A 116 -0.44 20.76 4.15
C VAL A 116 -0.57 19.97 2.86
N ILE A 117 0.16 18.86 2.78
CA ILE A 117 0.01 17.89 1.70
C ILE A 117 -0.84 16.75 2.22
N LEU A 118 -1.99 16.57 1.59
CA LEU A 118 -2.97 15.58 1.98
C LEU A 118 -3.04 14.49 0.92
N ASN A 119 -2.87 13.25 1.35
CA ASN A 119 -2.95 12.10 0.47
C ASN A 119 -3.85 11.02 1.07
N ALA A 120 -4.96 10.71 0.40
CA ALA A 120 -5.93 9.71 0.82
C ALA A 120 -6.13 8.67 -0.29
N VAL A 121 -5.89 7.40 0.02
CA VAL A 121 -6.02 6.30 -0.93
C VAL A 121 -6.75 5.12 -0.33
N TYR A 122 -7.59 4.46 -1.11
CA TYR A 122 -8.17 3.19 -0.71
C TYR A 122 -7.95 2.15 -1.80
N PHE A 123 -7.84 0.89 -1.40
CA PHE A 123 -7.77 -0.23 -2.32
C PHE A 123 -8.82 -1.27 -1.96
N LYS A 124 -9.69 -1.55 -2.94
CA LYS A 124 -10.63 -2.68 -2.94
C LYS A 124 -10.54 -3.33 -4.32
N GLY A 125 -9.94 -4.51 -4.38
CA GLY A 125 -9.76 -5.28 -5.61
C GLY A 125 -10.60 -6.55 -5.59
N PHE A 126 -11.04 -7.01 -6.77
CA PHE A 126 -11.68 -8.31 -6.93
C PHE A 126 -10.64 -9.36 -7.25
N TRP A 127 -10.58 -10.46 -6.50
CA TRP A 127 -9.68 -11.58 -6.82
C TRP A 127 -9.94 -12.16 -8.21
N LEU A 128 -8.91 -12.66 -8.88
CA LEU A 128 -9.09 -13.46 -10.10
C LEU A 128 -9.85 -14.76 -9.77
N HIS A 129 -9.47 -15.40 -8.67
CA HIS A 129 -10.13 -16.58 -8.11
C HIS A 129 -10.82 -16.19 -6.80
N LYS A 130 -12.15 -16.07 -6.79
CA LYS A 130 -12.92 -15.68 -5.60
C LYS A 130 -12.85 -16.72 -4.49
N PHE A 131 -12.83 -16.28 -3.23
CA PHE A 131 -13.04 -17.17 -2.09
C PHE A 131 -14.53 -17.50 -1.99
N ASN A 132 -14.85 -18.72 -1.57
CA ASN A 132 -16.24 -19.09 -1.32
C ASN A 132 -16.58 -18.72 0.12
N GLU A 133 -17.57 -17.85 0.34
CA GLU A 133 -18.03 -17.44 1.68
C GLU A 133 -18.41 -18.64 2.55
N LYS A 134 -18.89 -19.74 1.95
CA LYS A 134 -19.19 -21.00 2.68
C LYS A 134 -17.95 -21.71 3.23
N HIS A 135 -16.77 -21.35 2.75
CA HIS A 135 -15.47 -21.85 3.20
C HIS A 135 -14.71 -20.76 3.96
N THR A 136 -15.43 -19.88 4.65
CA THR A 136 -14.86 -18.94 5.61
C THR A 136 -15.24 -19.41 7.01
N PHE A 137 -14.23 -19.64 7.85
CA PHE A 137 -14.39 -20.23 9.18
C PHE A 137 -13.64 -19.42 10.22
N LEU A 138 -14.14 -19.40 11.46
CA LEU A 138 -13.40 -18.82 12.58
C LEU A 138 -12.15 -19.64 12.86
N GLN A 139 -10.98 -19.00 12.78
CA GLN A 139 -9.68 -19.59 13.13
C GLN A 139 -8.86 -18.59 13.95
N TYR A 140 -7.82 -19.08 14.61
CA TYR A 140 -6.95 -18.21 15.42
C TYR A 140 -5.92 -17.50 14.55
N PHE A 141 -5.69 -16.23 14.87
CA PHE A 141 -4.55 -15.44 14.43
C PHE A 141 -3.71 -15.05 15.64
N TYR A 142 -2.40 -15.33 15.61
CA TYR A 142 -1.45 -15.11 16.70
C TYR A 142 -0.83 -13.71 16.59
N ASN A 143 -1.44 -12.72 17.25
CA ASN A 143 -1.02 -11.33 17.17
C ASN A 143 0.40 -11.13 17.71
N ASN A 144 1.18 -10.24 17.07
CA ASN A 144 2.56 -9.92 17.44
C ASN A 144 3.51 -11.13 17.43
N GLY A 145 3.11 -12.24 16.79
CA GLY A 145 3.88 -13.48 16.75
C GLY A 145 3.90 -14.24 18.08
N ASP A 146 3.05 -13.85 19.03
CA ASP A 146 2.96 -14.44 20.36
C ASP A 146 1.89 -15.54 20.39
N GLU A 147 2.30 -16.75 20.81
CA GLU A 147 1.41 -17.91 20.87
C GLU A 147 0.29 -17.75 21.90
N ASP A 148 0.51 -16.94 22.93
CA ASP A 148 -0.45 -16.67 23.98
C ASP A 148 -1.39 -15.50 23.64
N ASN A 149 -1.06 -14.70 22.63
CA ASN A 149 -1.86 -13.55 22.17
C ASN A 149 -2.62 -13.89 20.88
N TYR A 150 -3.62 -14.75 20.98
CA TYR A 150 -4.43 -15.15 19.83
C TYR A 150 -5.83 -14.50 19.81
N LYS A 151 -6.35 -14.26 18.61
CA LYS A 151 -7.73 -13.79 18.38
C LYS A 151 -8.42 -14.63 17.32
N GLN A 152 -9.71 -14.86 17.47
CA GLN A 152 -10.51 -15.48 16.42
C GLN A 152 -10.80 -14.48 15.29
N VAL A 153 -10.49 -14.88 14.06
CA VAL A 153 -10.73 -14.11 12.83
C VAL A 153 -11.46 -14.98 11.81
N ASP A 154 -12.20 -14.34 10.91
CA ASP A 154 -12.80 -15.00 9.75
C ASP A 154 -11.69 -15.38 8.76
N MET A 155 -11.33 -16.66 8.70
CA MET A 155 -10.30 -17.18 7.81
C MET A 155 -10.94 -17.72 6.52
N MET A 156 -10.58 -17.12 5.39
CA MET A 156 -11.11 -17.48 4.07
C MET A 156 -10.24 -18.57 3.45
N HIS A 157 -10.87 -19.63 2.91
CA HIS A 157 -10.15 -20.75 2.30
C HIS A 157 -10.35 -20.85 0.78
N LEU A 158 -9.26 -21.13 0.07
CA LEU A 158 -9.27 -21.35 -1.38
C LEU A 158 -8.19 -22.37 -1.77
N LYS A 159 -8.48 -23.20 -2.78
CA LYS A 159 -7.53 -24.17 -3.32
C LYS A 159 -7.43 -24.03 -4.83
N GLU A 160 -6.33 -23.46 -5.31
CA GLU A 160 -6.12 -23.19 -6.74
C GLU A 160 -4.61 -23.13 -7.08
N ASN A 161 -4.30 -23.00 -8.36
CA ASN A 161 -2.94 -22.86 -8.86
C ASN A 161 -2.43 -21.42 -8.74
N PHE A 162 -1.53 -21.19 -7.80
CA PHE A 162 -0.90 -19.89 -7.56
C PHE A 162 0.61 -19.95 -7.79
N LEU A 163 1.21 -18.80 -8.05
CA LEU A 163 2.66 -18.67 -7.94
C LEU A 163 3.03 -18.77 -6.45
N TYR A 164 3.89 -19.72 -6.13
CA TYR A 164 4.29 -20.05 -4.78
C TYR A 164 5.79 -20.34 -4.72
N VAL A 165 6.41 -19.96 -3.60
CA VAL A 165 7.78 -20.35 -3.25
C VAL A 165 7.88 -20.55 -1.75
N GLU A 166 8.71 -21.53 -1.38
CA GLU A 166 9.06 -21.83 0.00
C GLU A 166 10.56 -21.66 0.14
N LYS A 167 10.98 -20.78 1.04
CA LYS A 167 12.38 -20.55 1.40
C LYS A 167 12.61 -21.02 2.84
N GLU A 168 13.88 -21.04 3.25
CA GLU A 168 14.27 -21.47 4.59
C GLU A 168 13.62 -20.65 5.71
N SER A 169 13.43 -19.35 5.50
CA SER A 169 12.91 -18.42 6.53
C SER A 169 11.46 -17.97 6.34
N TYR A 170 10.89 -18.10 5.14
CA TYR A 170 9.52 -17.67 4.84
C TYR A 170 8.93 -18.39 3.62
N LYS A 171 7.61 -18.37 3.51
CA LYS A 171 6.83 -18.73 2.32
C LYS A 171 6.34 -17.47 1.63
N ALA A 172 6.14 -17.55 0.32
CA ALA A 172 5.47 -16.47 -0.40
C ALA A 172 4.48 -17.00 -1.43
N LEU A 173 3.37 -16.28 -1.55
CA LEU A 173 2.25 -16.62 -2.42
C LEU A 173 1.76 -15.36 -3.15
N GLU A 174 1.51 -15.48 -4.45
CA GLU A 174 0.89 -14.42 -5.24
C GLU A 174 -0.58 -14.72 -5.52
N LEU A 175 -1.45 -13.79 -5.11
CA LEU A 175 -2.88 -13.79 -5.34
C LEU A 175 -3.23 -12.72 -6.39
N PRO A 176 -3.49 -13.11 -7.66
CA PRO A 176 -3.81 -12.15 -8.70
C PRO A 176 -5.22 -11.57 -8.52
N TYR A 177 -5.36 -10.27 -8.81
CA TYR A 177 -6.65 -9.62 -8.96
C TYR A 177 -7.20 -9.79 -10.38
N LYS A 178 -8.48 -9.49 -10.56
CA LYS A 178 -9.15 -9.47 -11.87
C LYS A 178 -8.41 -8.54 -12.82
N GLY A 179 -8.05 -9.08 -14.00
CA GLY A 179 -7.24 -8.37 -15.00
C GLY A 179 -5.76 -8.77 -14.98
N GLU A 180 -5.30 -9.55 -14.00
CA GLU A 180 -3.96 -10.20 -13.91
C GLU A 180 -2.74 -9.25 -13.84
N ASP A 181 -2.93 -7.97 -14.11
CA ASP A 181 -1.88 -6.95 -14.06
C ASP A 181 -1.52 -6.53 -12.64
N ILE A 182 -2.43 -6.73 -11.68
CA ILE A 182 -2.24 -6.39 -10.27
C ILE A 182 -2.37 -7.66 -9.45
N SER A 183 -1.42 -7.88 -8.56
CA SER A 183 -1.42 -9.02 -7.64
C SER A 183 -1.13 -8.55 -6.22
N MET A 184 -1.69 -9.25 -5.24
CA MET A 184 -1.21 -9.21 -3.86
C MET A 184 -0.17 -10.31 -3.68
N LEU A 185 1.05 -9.92 -3.30
CA LEU A 185 2.11 -10.84 -2.93
C LEU A 185 2.22 -10.84 -1.41
N ILE A 186 2.06 -12.00 -0.79
CA ILE A 186 2.14 -12.20 0.66
C ILE A 186 3.43 -12.92 0.97
N LEU A 187 4.20 -12.40 1.94
CA LEU A 187 5.37 -13.03 2.50
C LEU A 187 5.05 -13.38 3.95
N LEU A 188 5.02 -14.67 4.23
CA LEU A 188 4.66 -15.24 5.52
C LEU A 188 5.91 -15.90 6.11
N PRO A 189 6.45 -15.38 7.23
CA PRO A 189 7.53 -16.03 7.96
C PRO A 189 7.23 -17.50 8.29
N ASN A 190 8.25 -18.35 8.42
CA ASN A 190 8.03 -19.74 8.82
C ASN A 190 7.76 -19.88 10.33
N THR A 191 8.16 -18.89 11.13
CA THR A 191 7.89 -18.81 12.58
C THR A 191 6.99 -17.62 12.88
N LYS A 192 6.14 -17.74 13.91
CA LYS A 192 5.16 -16.70 14.27
C LYS A 192 5.80 -15.35 14.58
N ASP A 193 6.95 -15.35 15.24
CA ASP A 193 7.77 -14.18 15.60
C ASP A 193 8.75 -13.74 14.50
N GLY A 194 8.72 -14.39 13.33
CA GLY A 194 9.73 -14.24 12.29
C GLY A 194 9.63 -12.97 11.44
N LEU A 195 8.61 -12.13 11.63
CA LEU A 195 8.35 -10.96 10.79
C LEU A 195 9.53 -9.98 10.79
N SER A 196 10.13 -9.71 11.94
CA SER A 196 11.27 -8.78 12.02
C SER A 196 12.49 -9.26 11.19
N ASN A 197 12.76 -10.57 11.20
CA ASN A 197 13.83 -11.16 10.38
C ASN A 197 13.54 -11.03 8.88
N LEU A 198 12.28 -11.24 8.50
CA LEU A 198 11.82 -11.04 7.12
C LEU A 198 12.02 -9.58 6.67
N GLU A 199 11.63 -8.61 7.49
CA GLU A 199 11.75 -7.17 7.19
C GLU A 199 13.21 -6.72 6.99
N ASN A 200 14.12 -7.25 7.81
CA ASN A 200 15.54 -6.96 7.70
C ASN A 200 16.15 -7.49 6.39
N SER A 201 15.55 -8.54 5.80
CA SER A 201 15.99 -9.10 4.52
C SER A 201 15.47 -8.34 3.28
N LEU A 202 14.53 -7.40 3.45
CA LEU A 202 13.93 -6.65 2.34
C LEU A 202 14.92 -5.65 1.72
N ASN A 203 14.98 -5.68 0.39
CA ASN A 203 15.76 -4.77 -0.46
C ASN A 203 14.92 -4.36 -1.68
N SER A 204 15.33 -3.35 -2.45
CA SER A 204 14.55 -2.85 -3.60
C SER A 204 14.27 -3.86 -4.71
N THR A 205 15.08 -4.92 -4.82
CA THR A 205 14.97 -5.96 -5.85
C THR A 205 14.22 -7.20 -5.35
N PHE A 206 13.71 -7.21 -4.12
CA PHE A 206 13.19 -8.42 -3.48
C PHE A 206 12.09 -9.11 -4.29
N ILE A 207 11.22 -8.34 -4.97
CA ILE A 207 10.15 -8.88 -5.83
C ILE A 207 10.74 -9.60 -7.04
N GLN A 208 11.76 -9.01 -7.67
CA GLN A 208 12.44 -9.60 -8.83
C GLN A 208 13.14 -10.91 -8.43
N ASP A 209 13.87 -10.88 -7.31
CA ASP A 209 14.58 -12.04 -6.76
C ASP A 209 13.61 -13.16 -6.36
N LEU A 210 12.47 -12.79 -5.76
CA LEU A 210 11.45 -13.75 -5.35
C LEU A 210 10.79 -14.42 -6.56
N LYS A 211 10.44 -13.65 -7.59
CA LYS A 211 9.80 -14.15 -8.82
C LYS A 211 10.62 -15.22 -9.52
N GLN A 212 11.95 -15.11 -9.52
CA GLN A 212 12.82 -16.12 -10.13
C GLN A 212 12.65 -17.50 -9.49
N GLY A 213 12.30 -17.56 -8.20
CA GLY A 213 12.04 -18.81 -7.46
C GLY A 213 10.59 -19.29 -7.47
N MET A 214 9.62 -18.41 -7.79
CA MET A 214 8.21 -18.77 -7.76
C MET A 214 7.82 -19.73 -8.89
N ARG A 215 7.00 -20.73 -8.55
CA ARG A 215 6.47 -21.70 -9.51
C ARG A 215 4.97 -21.83 -9.32
N LYS A 216 4.24 -21.99 -10.43
CA LYS A 216 2.79 -22.23 -10.37
C LYS A 216 2.54 -23.62 -9.78
N ARG A 217 1.87 -23.68 -8.63
CA ARG A 217 1.55 -24.91 -7.91
C ARG A 217 0.13 -24.84 -7.37
N LYS A 218 -0.53 -25.98 -7.23
CA LYS A 218 -1.82 -26.08 -6.54
C LYS A 218 -1.59 -25.94 -5.04
N VAL A 219 -2.01 -24.82 -4.45
CA VAL A 219 -1.80 -24.46 -3.03
C VAL A 219 -3.14 -24.39 -2.33
N GLU A 220 -3.18 -24.84 -1.08
CA GLU A 220 -4.30 -24.62 -0.16
C GLU A 220 -4.03 -23.36 0.66
N VAL A 221 -4.84 -22.33 0.45
CA VAL A 221 -4.65 -20.99 0.98
C VAL A 221 -5.69 -20.75 2.07
N ALA A 222 -5.23 -20.28 3.23
CA ALA A 222 -6.06 -19.72 4.27
C ALA A 222 -5.59 -18.28 4.54
N LEU A 223 -6.46 -17.30 4.29
CA LEU A 223 -6.15 -15.88 4.42
C LEU A 223 -7.21 -15.20 5.30
N PRO A 224 -6.83 -14.44 6.33
CA PRO A 224 -7.81 -13.76 7.15
C PRO A 224 -8.53 -12.69 6.35
N LYS A 225 -9.82 -12.53 6.61
CA LYS A 225 -10.59 -11.38 6.19
C LYS A 225 -10.27 -10.23 7.13
N PHE A 226 -9.87 -9.08 6.58
CA PHE A 226 -9.50 -7.94 7.39
C PHE A 226 -9.69 -6.62 6.68
N ARG A 227 -9.74 -5.56 7.48
CA ARG A 227 -9.73 -4.18 7.02
C ARG A 227 -8.64 -3.43 7.78
N LEU A 228 -7.71 -2.82 7.04
CA LEU A 228 -6.69 -1.95 7.61
C LEU A 228 -7.03 -0.51 7.29
N GLU A 229 -7.06 0.32 8.32
CA GLU A 229 -6.95 1.77 8.17
C GLU A 229 -5.61 2.20 8.75
N TYR A 230 -4.86 2.99 8.00
CA TYR A 230 -3.59 3.54 8.46
C TYR A 230 -3.56 5.02 8.14
N SER A 231 -3.25 5.86 9.14
CA SER A 231 -3.11 7.30 8.97
C SER A 231 -1.88 7.77 9.72
N LYS A 232 -1.03 8.56 9.05
CA LYS A 232 0.24 9.03 9.61
C LYS A 232 0.67 10.35 8.99
N SER A 233 1.23 11.25 9.81
CA SER A 233 2.07 12.33 9.29
C SER A 233 3.45 11.77 8.94
N LEU A 234 3.87 11.97 7.69
CA LEU A 234 5.13 11.47 7.15
C LEU A 234 6.28 12.48 7.29
N LYS A 235 6.04 13.62 7.95
CA LYS A 235 7.03 14.70 8.10
C LYS A 235 8.34 14.21 8.70
N GLN A 236 8.27 13.50 9.83
CA GLN A 236 9.47 13.00 10.53
C GLN A 236 10.23 11.98 9.66
N GLN A 237 9.51 11.12 8.94
CA GLN A 237 10.10 10.13 8.06
C GLN A 237 10.83 10.82 6.90
N PHE A 238 10.22 11.84 6.26
CA PHE A 238 10.89 12.60 5.20
C PHE A 238 12.06 13.46 5.69
N GLN A 239 12.00 14.01 6.91
CA GLN A 239 13.14 14.68 7.55
C GLN A 239 14.31 13.70 7.74
N SER A 240 14.03 12.48 8.19
CA SER A 240 15.05 11.43 8.37
C SER A 240 15.68 10.99 7.04
N LEU A 241 14.93 11.09 5.93
CA LEU A 241 15.41 10.86 4.56
C LEU A 241 16.18 12.07 3.98
N GLY A 242 16.37 13.13 4.76
CA GLY A 242 17.17 14.31 4.38
C GLY A 242 16.36 15.48 3.80
N MET A 243 15.03 15.35 3.70
CA MET A 243 14.15 16.37 3.15
C MET A 243 13.84 17.50 4.17
N ASN A 244 14.87 18.06 4.82
CA ASN A 244 14.67 18.97 5.95
C ASN A 244 14.28 20.40 5.53
N LYS A 245 14.76 20.87 4.38
CA LYS A 245 14.63 22.28 3.97
C LYS A 245 13.18 22.72 3.75
N ILE A 246 12.31 21.83 3.25
CA ILE A 246 10.92 22.17 2.91
C ILE A 246 10.04 22.41 4.15
N PHE A 247 10.46 21.93 5.33
CA PHE A 247 9.72 22.04 6.58
C PHE A 247 10.14 23.24 7.43
N ASN A 248 11.15 24.01 6.99
CA ASN A 248 11.77 25.07 7.75
C ASN A 248 11.57 26.44 7.07
N ALA A 249 11.86 27.53 7.76
CA ALA A 249 11.81 28.89 7.21
C ALA A 249 12.80 29.14 6.05
N GLU A 250 13.75 28.22 5.83
CA GLU A 250 14.66 28.21 4.67
C GLU A 250 14.05 27.56 3.43
N ALA A 251 12.77 27.17 3.48
CA ALA A 251 12.08 26.58 2.35
C ALA A 251 11.97 27.60 1.21
N HIS A 252 12.52 27.24 0.05
CA HIS A 252 12.38 28.01 -1.17
C HIS A 252 11.20 27.43 -1.96
N LEU A 253 9.98 27.88 -1.61
CA LEU A 253 8.74 27.46 -2.27
C LEU A 253 8.11 28.55 -3.16
N ASP A 254 8.97 29.36 -3.77
CA ASP A 254 8.64 30.52 -4.59
C ASP A 254 7.94 30.19 -5.92
N GLY A 255 7.90 28.91 -6.29
CA GLY A 255 7.09 28.41 -7.41
C GLY A 255 5.59 28.27 -7.09
N ILE A 256 5.22 28.12 -5.81
CA ILE A 256 3.83 27.95 -5.35
C ILE A 256 3.16 29.30 -5.05
N ASN A 257 3.90 30.27 -4.54
CA ASN A 257 3.44 31.64 -4.32
C ASN A 257 4.65 32.58 -4.35
N ASP A 258 4.46 33.82 -4.81
CA ASP A 258 5.51 34.86 -4.77
C ASP A 258 5.81 35.33 -3.32
N SER A 259 5.09 34.83 -2.31
CA SER A 259 5.29 35.10 -0.89
C SER A 259 6.49 34.34 -0.30
N LYS A 260 7.44 35.07 0.32
CA LYS A 260 8.74 34.54 0.80
C LYS A 260 8.71 33.68 2.08
N GLN A 261 7.55 33.15 2.49
CA GLN A 261 7.38 32.48 3.80
C GLN A 261 6.55 31.19 3.73
N LEU A 262 6.46 30.55 2.57
CA LEU A 262 5.81 29.24 2.47
C LEU A 262 6.74 28.15 2.99
N LEU A 263 6.20 27.29 3.87
CA LEU A 263 6.83 26.05 4.33
C LEU A 263 5.78 24.94 4.35
N VAL A 264 6.20 23.71 4.11
CA VAL A 264 5.34 22.54 4.28
C VAL A 264 5.22 22.30 5.78
N SER A 265 4.03 22.46 6.33
CA SER A 265 3.78 22.24 7.75
C SER A 265 3.67 20.76 8.02
N GLU A 266 2.88 20.02 7.25
CA GLU A 266 2.61 18.59 7.46
C GLU A 266 2.38 17.85 6.14
N ILE A 267 2.68 16.54 6.14
CA ILE A 267 2.37 15.63 5.02
C ILE A 267 1.57 14.48 5.59
N VAL A 268 0.26 14.49 5.40
CA VAL A 268 -0.64 13.47 5.96
C VAL A 268 -0.97 12.44 4.89
N HIS A 269 -0.72 11.18 5.22
CA HIS A 269 -1.12 10.04 4.40
C HIS A 269 -2.14 9.18 5.14
N LYS A 270 -3.26 8.88 4.48
CA LYS A 270 -4.23 7.89 4.96
C LYS A 270 -4.51 6.85 3.88
N ALA A 271 -4.43 5.59 4.26
CA ALA A 271 -4.64 4.46 3.38
C ALA A 271 -5.64 3.46 4.00
N VAL A 272 -6.56 2.95 3.17
CA VAL A 272 -7.52 1.92 3.59
C VAL A 272 -7.44 0.71 2.66
N LEU A 273 -7.28 -0.47 3.25
CA LEU A 273 -7.31 -1.76 2.55
C LEU A 273 -8.48 -2.59 3.05
N ILE A 274 -9.21 -3.21 2.13
CA ILE A 274 -10.20 -4.24 2.46
C ILE A 274 -9.83 -5.53 1.74
N VAL A 275 -9.65 -6.57 2.53
CA VAL A 275 -9.46 -7.94 2.07
C VAL A 275 -10.66 -8.77 2.48
N ASN A 276 -11.40 -9.27 1.50
CA ASN A 276 -12.59 -10.09 1.67
C ASN A 276 -12.67 -11.15 0.57
N GLU A 277 -13.79 -11.87 0.51
CA GLU A 277 -14.02 -13.01 -0.35
C GLU A 277 -14.25 -12.63 -1.82
N GLU A 278 -14.55 -11.34 -2.08
CA GLU A 278 -15.05 -10.87 -3.37
C GLU A 278 -14.02 -11.07 -4.50
N GLY A 279 -14.48 -11.65 -5.61
CA GLY A 279 -13.65 -11.89 -6.79
C GLY A 279 -14.47 -12.25 -8.03
N SER A 280 -13.79 -12.55 -9.12
CA SER A 280 -14.41 -13.01 -10.37
C SER A 280 -15.00 -14.41 -10.20
N GLU A 281 -16.24 -14.60 -10.66
CA GLU A 281 -17.01 -15.82 -10.44
C GLU A 281 -16.49 -17.06 -11.16
N ALA A 282 -15.62 -16.88 -12.17
CA ALA A 282 -15.23 -17.94 -13.10
C ALA A 282 -14.50 -19.14 -12.46
N ALA A 283 -14.03 -19.03 -11.20
CA ALA A 283 -13.31 -20.09 -10.50
C ALA A 283 -14.14 -20.86 -9.45
N ALA A 284 -15.39 -20.47 -9.21
CA ALA A 284 -16.21 -21.08 -8.14
C ALA A 284 -16.81 -22.46 -8.50
N ALA A 285 -16.58 -22.96 -9.72
CA ALA A 285 -17.15 -24.22 -10.20
C ALA A 285 -16.32 -25.46 -9.84
N THR A 286 -15.09 -25.32 -9.38
CA THR A 286 -14.36 -26.41 -8.71
C THR A 286 -14.82 -26.49 -7.26
N ALA A 287 -16.10 -26.87 -7.10
CA ALA A 287 -16.54 -27.55 -5.91
C ALA A 287 -15.47 -28.59 -5.54
N VAL A 288 -15.08 -28.60 -4.28
CA VAL A 288 -14.21 -29.63 -3.71
C VAL A 288 -14.96 -30.95 -3.84
N VAL A 289 -14.92 -31.56 -5.03
CA VAL A 289 -15.18 -32.97 -5.21
C VAL A 289 -13.99 -33.61 -4.53
N MET A 290 -14.20 -34.12 -3.31
CA MET A 290 -13.33 -35.13 -2.69
C MET A 290 -13.33 -36.38 -3.59
N MET A 291 -12.75 -36.24 -4.79
CA MET A 291 -12.30 -37.37 -5.55
C MET A 291 -11.04 -37.84 -4.83
N ARG A 292 -11.02 -39.12 -4.46
CA ARG A 292 -9.85 -39.79 -3.89
C ARG A 292 -8.65 -39.62 -4.82
N CYS A 293 -7.92 -38.53 -4.66
CA CYS A 293 -6.60 -38.38 -5.25
C CYS A 293 -5.61 -39.07 -4.33
N SER A 294 -4.74 -39.88 -4.92
CA SER A 294 -3.50 -40.32 -4.31
C SER A 294 -2.77 -39.17 -3.60
N LEU A 295 -1.95 -39.51 -2.59
CA LEU A 295 -1.12 -38.71 -1.69
C LEU A 295 -0.22 -37.61 -2.34
N LEU A 296 -0.70 -36.80 -3.28
CA LEU A 296 -0.07 -35.52 -3.58
C LEU A 296 -0.47 -34.53 -2.49
N MET A 297 0.37 -34.42 -1.46
CA MET A 297 0.31 -33.34 -0.49
C MET A 297 0.41 -32.01 -1.26
N CYS A 298 -0.68 -31.23 -1.26
CA CYS A 298 -0.63 -29.85 -1.72
C CYS A 298 0.00 -29.02 -0.60
N PRO A 299 0.93 -28.09 -0.90
CA PRO A 299 1.44 -27.19 0.13
C PRO A 299 0.30 -26.34 0.71
N GLU A 300 0.39 -26.09 2.01
CA GLU A 300 -0.51 -25.22 2.75
C GLU A 300 0.16 -23.86 2.98
N PHE A 301 -0.61 -22.80 2.72
CA PHE A 301 -0.25 -21.41 2.97
C PHE A 301 -1.31 -20.80 3.89
N ILE A 302 -1.09 -20.95 5.20
CA ILE A 302 -2.02 -20.53 6.25
C ILE A 302 -1.48 -19.26 6.89
N VAL A 303 -2.17 -18.14 6.69
CA VAL A 303 -1.76 -16.83 7.19
C VAL A 303 -2.37 -16.59 8.57
N ASP A 304 -1.86 -17.31 9.57
CA ASP A 304 -2.36 -17.28 10.96
C ASP A 304 -1.51 -16.44 11.92
N HIS A 305 -0.49 -15.73 11.43
CA HIS A 305 0.41 -14.92 12.24
C HIS A 305 0.98 -13.76 11.39
N PRO A 306 1.78 -12.84 11.98
CA PRO A 306 2.18 -11.62 11.33
C PRO A 306 2.85 -11.82 9.97
N PHE A 307 2.41 -11.04 9.00
CA PHE A 307 2.84 -11.18 7.61
C PHE A 307 3.04 -9.82 6.95
N LEU A 308 3.92 -9.81 5.95
CA LEU A 308 4.13 -8.70 5.05
C LEU A 308 3.34 -8.94 3.76
N PHE A 309 2.78 -7.90 3.17
CA PHE A 309 2.22 -7.97 1.84
C PHE A 309 2.55 -6.74 1.00
N VAL A 310 2.56 -6.94 -0.31
CA VAL A 310 2.61 -5.85 -1.30
C VAL A 310 1.52 -6.05 -2.35
N ILE A 311 0.88 -4.95 -2.74
CA ILE A 311 0.01 -4.92 -3.92
C ILE A 311 0.79 -4.22 -5.00
N TYR A 312 1.04 -4.93 -6.08
CA TYR A 312 2.02 -4.51 -7.07
C TYR A 312 1.60 -4.90 -8.48
N ASN A 313 2.18 -4.24 -9.47
CA ASN A 313 1.95 -4.55 -10.86
C ASN A 313 2.85 -5.73 -11.27
N SER A 314 2.23 -6.83 -11.71
CA SER A 314 2.92 -8.08 -12.03
C SER A 314 3.81 -7.97 -13.27
N LYS A 315 3.58 -6.99 -14.16
CA LYS A 315 4.35 -6.80 -15.40
C LYS A 315 5.64 -6.00 -15.19
N ASN A 316 5.58 -4.89 -14.45
CA ASN A 316 6.72 -3.98 -14.27
C ASN A 316 7.26 -3.94 -12.83
N ASN A 317 6.72 -4.75 -11.93
CA ASN A 317 7.10 -4.84 -10.51
C ASN A 317 6.88 -3.56 -9.69
N LEU A 318 6.13 -2.58 -10.19
CA LEU A 318 5.82 -1.35 -9.45
C LEU A 318 4.94 -1.65 -8.23
N ILE A 319 5.41 -1.28 -7.04
CA ILE A 319 4.63 -1.40 -5.80
C ILE A 319 3.63 -0.25 -5.71
N TYR A 320 2.34 -0.58 -5.72
CA TYR A 320 1.26 0.38 -5.47
C TYR A 320 1.01 0.56 -3.99
N PHE A 321 1.00 -0.54 -3.23
CA PHE A 321 0.81 -0.53 -1.78
C PHE A 321 1.74 -1.52 -1.09
N MET A 322 2.14 -1.17 0.12
CA MET A 322 2.95 -2.01 0.99
C MET A 322 2.36 -1.97 2.40
N GLY A 323 2.38 -3.10 3.08
CA GLY A 323 1.93 -3.16 4.45
C GLY A 323 2.33 -4.41 5.18
N ARG A 324 2.10 -4.38 6.49
CA ARG A 324 2.20 -5.54 7.38
C ARG A 324 0.97 -5.59 8.26
N VAL A 325 0.57 -6.81 8.57
CA VAL A 325 -0.43 -7.11 9.57
C VAL A 325 0.31 -7.80 10.70
N ASP A 326 0.38 -7.13 11.84
CA ASP A 326 0.96 -7.63 13.08
C ASP A 326 -0.16 -8.00 14.08
N GLU A 327 -1.31 -7.34 14.00
CA GLU A 327 -2.50 -7.66 14.79
C GLU A 327 -3.81 -7.49 14.00
N LEU A 328 -4.80 -8.36 14.26
CA LEU A 328 -6.14 -8.34 13.65
C LEU A 328 -7.28 -8.22 14.66
#